data_AF-A0A7C9VFY2-F1
#
_entry.id   AF-A0A7C9VFY2-F1
#
_cell.length_a   1.000
_cell.length_b   1.000
_cell.length_c   1.000
_cell.angle_alpha   90.00
_cell.angle_beta   90.00
_cell.angle_gamma   90.00
#
_symmetry.space_group_name_H-M   'P 1'
#
loop_
_entity.id
_entity.type
_entity.pdbx_description
1 polymer ?
#
loop_
_entity_poly.entity_id
_entity_poly.type
_entity_poly.pdbx_seq_one_letter_code
_entity_poly.pdbx_strand_id
1 'polypeptide(L)' 'MKYYVGDRTIDGVKVTVDGAPLNPRTDVMEYSKNGFEWSYEGPEPRQLALALLADHLGDAAAARTAVDPFMRAVVANFG' A
#
# COMPACT_ATOMS: atom_id res chain seq x y z
N MET A 1 16.91 3.15 -5.44
CA MET A 1 15.60 3.75 -5.77
C MET A 1 14.65 2.58 -6.02
N LYS A 2 13.47 2.55 -5.41
CA LYS A 2 12.46 1.50 -5.65
C LYS A 2 11.45 1.99 -6.67
N TYR A 3 11.01 1.13 -7.58
CA TYR A 3 9.99 1.46 -8.57
C TYR A 3 8.70 0.68 -8.29
N TYR A 4 7.64 1.40 -7.97
CA TYR A 4 6.32 0.82 -7.67
C TYR A 4 5.39 0.99 -8.87
N VAL A 5 4.68 -0.07 -9.22
CA VAL A 5 3.69 -0.07 -10.31
C VAL A 5 2.40 -0.66 -9.81
N GLY A 6 1.30 0.08 -9.96
CA GLY A 6 -0.06 -0.38 -9.74
C GLY A 6 -0.79 -0.57 -11.05
N ASP A 7 -1.54 -1.66 -11.17
CA ASP A 7 -2.41 -1.95 -12.31
C ASP A 7 -3.78 -2.43 -11.81
N ARG A 8 -4.85 -1.94 -12.45
CA ARG A 8 -6.22 -2.39 -12.21
C ARG A 8 -6.57 -3.41 -13.28
N THR A 9 -6.58 -4.68 -12.88
CA THR A 9 -6.83 -5.82 -13.78
C THR A 9 -8.27 -6.34 -13.62
N ILE A 10 -8.68 -7.25 -14.49
CA ILE A 10 -9.97 -7.94 -14.37
C ILE A 10 -10.07 -8.78 -13.08
N ASP A 11 -8.92 -9.20 -12.55
CA ASP A 11 -8.80 -9.99 -11.31
C ASP A 11 -8.62 -9.11 -10.07
N GLY A 12 -8.73 -7.78 -10.22
CA GLY A 12 -8.54 -6.78 -9.18
C GLY A 12 -7.20 -6.05 -9.28
N VAL A 13 -6.85 -5.39 -8.18
CA VAL A 13 -5.67 -4.54 -8.10
C VAL A 13 -4.39 -5.36 -7.90
N LYS A 14 -3.39 -5.11 -8.74
CA LYS A 14 -2.04 -5.67 -8.61
C LYS A 14 -1.05 -4.54 -8.38
N VAL A 15 -0.22 -4.68 -7.34
CA VAL A 15 0.89 -3.76 -7.06
C VAL A 15 2.19 -4.53 -7.03
N THR A 16 3.21 -3.99 -7.67
CA THR A 16 4.56 -4.56 -7.70
C THR A 16 5.59 -3.53 -7.26
N VAL A 17 6.70 -4.01 -6.70
CA VAL A 17 7.93 -3.26 -6.44
C VAL A 17 9.07 -3.94 -7.18
N ASP A 18 9.75 -3.20 -8.06
CA ASP A 18 10.85 -3.70 -8.89
C ASP A 18 10.48 -5.01 -9.64
N GLY A 19 9.23 -5.09 -10.11
CA GLY A 19 8.69 -6.22 -10.87
C GLY A 19 8.18 -7.41 -10.03
N ALA A 20 8.40 -7.42 -8.71
CA ALA A 20 7.88 -8.45 -7.80
C ALA A 20 6.58 -8.00 -7.12
N PRO A 21 5.63 -8.90 -6.80
CA PRO A 21 4.42 -8.53 -6.04
C PRO A 21 4.75 -7.85 -4.71
N LEU A 22 4.12 -6.71 -4.44
CA LEU A 22 4.28 -6.00 -3.18
C LEU A 22 3.62 -6.81 -2.06
N ASN A 23 4.37 -7.14 -1.01
CA ASN A 23 3.83 -7.83 0.17
C ASN A 23 2.85 -6.90 0.90
N PRO A 24 1.58 -7.31 1.15
CA PRO A 24 0.60 -6.50 1.89
C PRO A 24 1.01 -6.11 3.31
N ARG A 25 1.98 -6.83 3.89
CA ARG A 25 2.44 -6.67 5.26
C ARG A 25 1.33 -6.84 6.31
N THR A 26 0.44 -7.81 6.08
CA THR A 26 -0.57 -8.23 7.06
C THR A 26 0.05 -8.81 8.34
N ASP A 27 1.32 -9.24 8.29
CA ASP A 27 2.13 -9.59 9.46
C ASP A 27 2.37 -8.38 10.39
N VAL A 28 2.36 -7.16 9.83
CA VAL A 28 2.45 -5.92 10.59
C VAL A 28 1.05 -5.49 11.03
N MET A 29 0.13 -5.29 10.09
CA MET A 29 -1.25 -4.93 10.41
C MET A 29 -2.16 -5.30 9.25
N GLU A 30 -3.34 -5.86 9.55
CA GLU A 30 -4.38 -6.15 8.58
C GLU A 30 -5.50 -5.10 8.70
N TYR A 31 -5.49 -4.12 7.81
CA TYR A 31 -6.55 -3.12 7.65
C TYR A 31 -7.66 -3.61 6.72
N SER A 32 -7.34 -4.40 5.70
CA SER A 32 -8.34 -5.01 4.82
C SER A 32 -7.95 -6.43 4.39
N LYS A 33 -8.97 -7.25 4.16
CA LYS A 33 -8.87 -8.58 3.55
C LYS A 33 -9.16 -8.56 2.05
N ASN A 34 -9.59 -7.41 1.51
CA ASN A 34 -9.99 -7.24 0.12
C ASN A 34 -8.81 -6.89 -0.82
N GLY A 35 -7.58 -6.87 -0.29
CA GLY A 35 -6.39 -6.50 -1.04
C GLY A 35 -6.10 -4.99 -1.00
N PHE A 36 -5.57 -4.49 -2.11
CA PHE A 36 -5.19 -3.08 -2.25
C PHE A 36 -6.23 -2.31 -3.07
N GLU A 37 -6.33 -1.01 -2.81
CA GLU A 37 -6.98 -0.04 -3.67
C GLU A 37 -6.29 1.33 -3.54
N TRP A 38 -6.68 2.28 -4.37
CA TRP A 38 -6.25 3.69 -4.28
C TRP A 38 -7.32 4.63 -4.87
N SER A 39 -7.05 5.94 -4.84
CA SER A 39 -7.98 7.00 -5.27
C SER A 39 -9.17 7.28 -4.33
N TYR A 40 -9.16 6.75 -3.10
CA TYR A 40 -10.09 7.12 -2.03
C TYR A 40 -9.47 6.89 -0.64
N GLU A 41 -10.10 7.41 0.42
CA GLU A 41 -9.73 7.09 1.80
C GLU A 41 -10.48 5.85 2.29
N GLY A 42 -9.77 4.84 2.80
CA GLY A 42 -10.42 3.66 3.34
C GLY A 42 -9.47 2.54 3.74
N PRO A 43 -10.00 1.39 4.18
CA PRO A 43 -9.20 0.26 4.65
C PRO A 43 -8.24 -0.30 3.59
N GLU A 44 -8.67 -0.46 2.34
CA GLU A 44 -7.85 -1.01 1.25
C GLU A 44 -6.72 -0.04 0.80
N PRO A 45 -6.98 1.27 0.58
CA PRO A 45 -5.90 2.27 0.40
C PRO A 45 -4.95 2.36 1.59
N ARG A 46 -5.46 2.18 2.81
CA ARG A 46 -4.64 2.14 4.03
C ARG A 46 -3.73 0.90 4.07
N GLN A 47 -4.21 -0.24 3.59
CA GLN A 47 -3.38 -1.44 3.44
C GLN A 47 -2.26 -1.21 2.41
N LEU A 48 -2.57 -0.57 1.28
CA LEU A 48 -1.55 -0.21 0.29
C LEU A 48 -0.53 0.78 0.85
N ALA A 49 -0.98 1.80 1.60
CA ALA A 49 -0.09 2.74 2.29
C ALA A 49 0.88 2.03 3.25
N LEU A 50 0.38 1.09 4.07
CA LEU A 50 1.23 0.30 4.96
C LEU A 50 2.28 -0.49 4.18
N ALA A 51 1.87 -1.19 3.12
CA ALA A 51 2.76 -2.02 2.32
C ALA A 51 3.89 -1.21 1.67
N LEU A 52 3.55 -0.05 1.06
CA LEU A 52 4.52 0.86 0.46
C LEU A 52 5.51 1.41 1.49
N LEU A 53 5.02 1.86 2.65
CA LEU A 53 5.87 2.43 3.70
C LEU A 53 6.77 1.38 4.35
N ALA A 54 6.22 0.21 4.68
CA ALA A 54 6.99 -0.87 5.30
C ALA A 54 8.08 -1.38 4.36
N ASP A 55 7.78 -1.50 3.06
CA ASP A 55 8.78 -1.87 2.06
C ASP A 55 9.82 -0.76 1.86
N HIS A 56 9.41 0.51 1.76
CA HIS A 56 10.33 1.63 1.52
C HIS A 56 11.25 1.94 2.70
N LEU A 57 10.70 1.94 3.92
CA LEU A 57 11.42 2.31 5.14
C LEU A 57 12.21 1.14 5.73
N GLY A 58 11.79 -0.10 5.48
CA GLY A 58 12.35 -1.28 6.15
C GLY A 58 12.06 -1.34 7.66
N ASP A 59 11.16 -0.50 8.16
CA ASP A 59 10.81 -0.36 9.58
C ASP A 59 9.28 -0.38 9.74
N ALA A 60 8.79 -1.42 10.41
CA ALA A 60 7.36 -1.63 10.64
C ALA A 60 6.75 -0.61 11.62
N ALA A 61 7.50 -0.12 12.60
CA ALA A 61 7.01 0.87 13.57
C ALA A 61 6.93 2.26 12.93
N ALA A 62 7.93 2.64 12.14
CA ALA A 62 7.91 3.87 11.36
C ALA A 62 6.75 3.85 10.35
N ALA A 63 6.56 2.73 9.65
CA ALA A 63 5.46 2.56 8.71
C ALA A 63 4.09 2.76 9.39
N ARG A 64 3.83 2.10 10.53
CA ARG A 64 2.56 2.27 11.29
C ARG A 64 2.27 3.72 11.65
N THR A 65 3.29 4.47 12.08
CA THR A 65 3.14 5.88 12.44
C THR A 65 2.78 6.74 11.23
N ALA A 66 3.28 6.41 10.04
CA ALA A 66 3.09 7.20 8.83
C ALA A 66 1.89 6.77 7.96
N VAL A 67 1.27 5.61 8.22
CA VAL A 67 0.21 5.04 7.36
C VAL A 67 -0.92 6.01 7.09
N ASP A 68 -1.52 6.59 8.14
CA ASP A 68 -2.71 7.44 7.98
C ASP A 68 -2.44 8.73 7.20
N PRO A 69 -1.43 9.54 7.55
CA PRO A 69 -1.14 10.74 6.77
C PRO A 69 -0.71 10.40 5.34
N PHE A 70 0.07 9.32 5.13
CA PHE A 70 0.50 8.92 3.79
C PHE A 70 -0.66 8.42 2.93
N MET A 71 -1.58 7.63 3.50
CA MET A 71 -2.78 7.17 2.81
C MET A 71 -3.60 8.38 2.32
N ARG A 72 -3.89 9.34 3.20
CA ARG A 72 -4.70 10.51 2.86
C ARG A 72 -4.04 11.45 1.86
N ALA A 73 -2.74 11.69 2.00
CA ALA A 73 -2.03 12.65 1.17
C ALA A 73 -1.66 12.07 -0.20
N VAL A 74 -1.33 10.78 -0.27
CA VAL A 74 -0.73 10.17 -1.46
C VAL A 74 -1.63 9.08 -2.05
N VAL A 75 -1.88 8.01 -1.32
CA VAL A 75 -2.55 6.81 -1.88
C VAL A 75 -3.99 7.11 -2.28
N ALA A 76 -4.71 7.91 -1.49
CA ALA A 76 -6.07 8.35 -1.80
C ALA A 76 -6.14 9.26 -3.05
N ASN A 77 -5.01 9.74 -3.56
CA ASN A 77 -4.94 10.71 -4.65
C ASN A 77 -4.09 10.24 -5.85
N PHE A 78 -3.76 8.95 -5.96
CA PHE A 78 -3.19 8.42 -7.19
C PHE A 78 -4.16 8.63 -8.36
N GLY A 79 -3.64 9.19 -9.46
CA GLY A 79 -4.35 9.48 -10.71
C GLY A 79 -4.07 8.48 -11.81
#